data_AF-A0A7X8QTI1-F1
#
_entry.id   AF-A0A7X8QTI1-F1
#
_cell.length_a   1.000
_cell.length_b   1.000
_cell.length_c   1.000
_cell.angle_alpha   90.00
_cell.angle_beta   90.00
_cell.angle_gamma   90.00
#
_symmetry.space_group_name_H-M   'P 1'
#
loop_
_entity.id
_entity.type
_entity.pdbx_description
1 polymer ?
#
loop_
_entity_poly.entity_id
_entity_poly.type
_entity_poly.pdbx_seq_one_letter_code
_entity_poly.pdbx_strand_id
1 'polypeptide(L)'
;MYGDTTRDDFTRVEGPMDPGVEILFTYTMNGDISGALVSVTCTAQTCMGDNSLTADLWAPVRRNLRAHFGANFQVLGVPGAAGDQCPDDLLRWRRSEPHLRGPHGAETLARRLSNAVIEAHEYGRRETTATPVFRHLNSAIDLPLYVMNDSEVDHYKKVISDLTANGEPDPKS
;
A
#
# COMPACT_ATOMS: atom_id res chain seq x y z
N MET A 1 -15.50 5.36 18.65
CA MET A 1 -14.43 6.17 18.01
C MET A 1 -13.37 6.67 19.00
N TYR A 2 -13.68 6.80 20.30
CA TYR A 2 -12.71 7.14 21.35
C TYR A 2 -12.39 5.96 22.29
N GLY A 3 -12.30 4.75 21.72
CA GLY A 3 -11.88 3.59 22.49
C GLY A 3 -10.37 3.61 22.66
N ASP A 4 -9.88 3.26 23.85
CA ASP A 4 -8.45 3.09 24.08
C ASP A 4 -7.95 1.87 23.29
N THR A 5 -7.17 2.13 22.25
CA THR A 5 -6.57 1.10 21.38
C THR A 5 -5.32 0.47 22.00
N THR A 6 -4.95 0.85 23.22
CA THR A 6 -3.82 0.28 23.96
C THR A 6 -4.22 -0.83 24.94
N ARG A 7 -5.52 -1.11 25.07
CA ARG A 7 -6.03 -2.19 25.93
C ARG A 7 -5.63 -3.57 25.42
N ASP A 8 -5.38 -4.49 26.34
CA ASP A 8 -5.01 -5.88 26.04
C ASP A 8 -6.09 -6.65 25.25
N ASP A 9 -7.35 -6.22 25.31
CA ASP A 9 -8.47 -6.81 24.58
C ASP A 9 -8.82 -6.08 23.27
N PHE A 10 -8.06 -5.05 22.90
CA PHE A 10 -8.19 -4.42 21.58
C PHE A 10 -7.74 -5.40 20.50
N THR A 11 -8.64 -5.71 19.56
CA THR A 11 -8.34 -6.66 18.48
C THR A 11 -7.87 -5.96 17.21
N ARG A 12 -8.69 -5.06 16.64
CA ARG A 12 -8.38 -4.29 15.42
C ARG A 12 -9.39 -3.17 15.18
N VAL A 13 -9.07 -2.30 14.23
CA VAL A 13 -10.02 -1.36 13.63
C VAL A 13 -10.87 -2.12 12.59
N GLU A 14 -12.20 -1.91 12.58
CA GLU A 14 -13.15 -2.60 11.69
C GLU A 14 -13.40 -1.86 10.35
N GLY A 15 -12.64 -0.80 10.09
CA GLY A 15 -12.75 -0.02 8.86
C GLY A 15 -12.16 -0.77 7.65
N PRO A 16 -12.72 -0.59 6.44
CA PRO A 16 -12.22 -1.26 5.24
C PRO A 16 -10.89 -0.68 4.73
N MET A 17 -10.41 0.42 5.33
CA MET A 17 -9.18 1.09 4.91
C MET A 17 -8.37 1.54 6.13
N ASP A 18 -7.06 1.47 5.97
CA ASP A 18 -6.09 2.08 6.87
C ASP A 18 -5.57 3.38 6.22
N PRO A 19 -5.89 4.56 6.78
CA PRO A 19 -5.42 5.84 6.23
C PRO A 19 -3.99 6.18 6.67
N GLY A 20 -3.33 5.33 7.46
CA GLY A 20 -2.00 5.55 8.00
C GLY A 20 -0.93 5.73 6.92
N VAL A 21 -0.02 6.67 7.17
CA VAL A 21 1.21 6.84 6.41
C VAL A 21 2.36 6.73 7.39
N GLU A 22 3.01 5.58 7.40
CA GLU A 22 4.11 5.28 8.30
C GLU A 22 5.42 5.76 7.69
N ILE A 23 6.15 6.60 8.42
CA ILE A 23 7.33 7.28 7.87
C ILE A 23 8.51 7.15 8.84
N LEU A 24 9.66 6.75 8.30
CA LEU A 24 10.95 6.83 8.97
C LEU A 24 11.86 7.77 8.18
N PHE A 25 12.16 8.93 8.75
CA PHE A 25 13.14 9.85 8.19
C PHE A 25 14.56 9.42 8.53
N THR A 26 15.47 9.68 7.60
CA THR A 26 16.90 9.41 7.74
C THR A 26 17.67 10.72 7.55
N TYR A 27 18.73 10.88 8.33
CA TYR A 27 19.54 12.09 8.36
C TYR A 27 21.01 11.75 8.14
N THR A 28 21.75 12.67 7.54
CA THR A 28 23.21 12.61 7.50
C THR A 28 23.78 12.84 8.89
N MET A 29 25.07 12.54 9.08
CA MET A 29 25.76 12.84 10.34
C MET A 29 25.81 14.35 10.65
N ASN A 30 25.59 15.21 9.66
CA ASN A 30 25.51 16.66 9.84
C ASN A 30 24.12 17.14 10.28
N GLY A 31 23.14 16.23 10.39
CA GLY A 31 21.75 16.54 10.74
C GLY A 31 20.87 16.93 9.55
N ASP A 32 21.41 16.92 8.33
CA ASP A 32 20.64 17.20 7.12
C ASP A 32 19.74 16.02 6.78
N ILE A 33 18.51 16.30 6.34
CA ILE A 33 17.61 15.25 5.89
C ILE A 33 18.18 14.57 4.63
N SER A 34 18.21 13.24 4.63
CA SER A 34 18.82 12.42 3.55
C SER A 34 17.82 11.53 2.82
N GLY A 35 16.71 11.18 3.46
CA GLY A 35 15.69 10.34 2.84
C GLY A 35 14.56 9.96 3.78
N ALA A 36 13.60 9.21 3.25
CA ALA A 36 12.52 8.61 4.02
C ALA A 36 12.20 7.19 3.52
N LEU A 37 11.92 6.29 4.46
CA LEU A 37 11.09 5.12 4.20
C LEU A 37 9.63 5.56 4.39
N VAL A 38 8.80 5.30 3.39
CA VAL A 38 7.38 5.66 3.39
C VAL A 38 6.58 4.39 3.15
N SER A 39 5.76 4.02 4.14
CA SER A 39 4.88 2.87 4.09
C SER A 39 3.42 3.31 4.08
N VAL A 40 2.68 2.84 3.07
CA VAL A 40 1.24 3.07 2.95
C VAL A 40 0.56 1.75 2.59
N THR A 41 -0.60 1.51 3.16
CA THR A 41 -1.52 0.39 2.89
C THR A 41 -2.24 0.59 1.56
N CYS A 42 -1.47 0.70 0.47
CA CYS A 42 -2.00 0.80 -0.88
C CYS A 42 -1.02 0.20 -1.89
N THR A 43 -1.56 -0.50 -2.89
CA THR A 43 -0.77 -1.09 -3.96
C THR A 43 -0.37 -0.04 -5.00
N ALA A 44 0.80 -0.24 -5.61
CA ALA A 44 1.25 0.56 -6.75
C ALA A 44 0.62 0.02 -8.05
N GLN A 45 -0.68 0.29 -8.24
CA GLN A 45 -1.47 -0.24 -9.36
C GLN A 45 -2.23 0.82 -10.15
N THR A 46 -1.81 2.08 -10.03
CA THR A 46 -2.43 3.21 -10.73
C THR A 46 -2.30 3.07 -12.26
N CYS A 47 -1.12 2.66 -12.72
CA CYS A 47 -0.77 2.45 -14.12
C CYS A 47 -1.03 1.01 -14.59
N MET A 48 -1.89 0.26 -13.89
CA MET A 48 -2.30 -1.07 -14.34
C MET A 48 -2.91 -0.98 -15.75
N GLY A 49 -2.37 -1.75 -16.69
CA GLY A 49 -2.82 -1.78 -18.08
C GLY A 49 -2.07 -0.81 -19.01
N ASP A 50 -1.14 0.00 -18.49
CA ASP A 50 -0.25 0.79 -19.32
C ASP A 50 0.84 -0.08 -19.98
N ASN A 51 1.18 0.21 -21.23
CA ASN A 51 2.24 -0.49 -21.98
C ASN A 51 3.63 0.16 -21.80
N SER A 52 3.90 0.74 -20.63
CA SER A 52 5.15 1.45 -20.36
C SER A 52 5.82 0.94 -19.09
N LEU A 53 7.16 0.98 -19.06
CA LEU A 53 7.90 0.70 -17.83
C LEU A 53 7.79 1.90 -16.89
N THR A 54 7.20 1.67 -15.71
CA THR A 54 6.98 2.71 -14.72
C THR A 54 7.15 2.15 -13.31
N ALA A 55 7.52 3.03 -12.37
CA ALA A 55 7.46 2.74 -10.94
C ALA A 55 6.12 3.18 -10.31
N ASP A 56 5.09 3.36 -11.14
CA ASP A 56 3.75 3.81 -10.75
C ASP A 56 3.82 5.14 -9.96
N LEU A 57 2.98 5.33 -8.94
CA LEU A 57 2.96 6.50 -8.05
C LEU A 57 4.32 6.79 -7.39
N TRP A 58 5.19 5.80 -7.20
CA TRP A 58 6.47 6.01 -6.51
C TRP A 58 7.44 6.87 -7.33
N ALA A 59 7.35 6.86 -8.66
CA ALA A 59 8.16 7.72 -9.51
C ALA A 59 7.87 9.22 -9.26
N PRO A 60 6.62 9.71 -9.36
CA PRO A 60 6.29 11.09 -9.01
C PRO A 60 6.49 11.42 -7.54
N VAL A 61 6.26 10.50 -6.59
CA VAL A 61 6.58 10.72 -5.16
C VAL A 61 8.06 11.08 -4.99
N ARG A 62 8.96 10.28 -5.59
CA ARG A 62 10.41 10.55 -5.56
C ARG A 62 10.76 11.90 -6.15
N ARG A 63 10.12 12.30 -7.26
CA ARG A 63 10.35 13.62 -7.88
C ARG A 63 9.92 14.74 -6.95
N ASN A 64 8.71 14.67 -6.42
CA ASN A 64 8.12 15.70 -5.56
C ASN A 64 8.95 15.90 -4.28
N LEU A 65 9.33 14.80 -3.62
CA LEU A 65 10.11 14.87 -2.39
C LEU A 65 11.54 15.34 -2.63
N ARG A 66 12.17 15.01 -3.77
CA ARG A 66 13.47 15.59 -4.15
C ARG A 66 13.38 17.06 -4.53
N ALA A 67 12.28 17.50 -5.13
CA ALA A 67 12.05 18.92 -5.40
C ALA A 67 11.92 19.73 -4.09
N HIS A 68 11.35 19.14 -3.05
CA HIS A 68 11.17 19.78 -1.74
C HIS A 68 12.41 19.67 -0.83
N PHE A 69 12.94 18.47 -0.60
CA PHE A 69 14.05 18.21 0.34
C PHE A 69 15.45 18.28 -0.31
N GLY A 70 15.53 18.37 -1.64
CA GLY A 70 16.79 18.43 -2.39
C GLY A 70 17.04 17.17 -3.24
N ALA A 71 17.82 17.35 -4.30
CA ALA A 71 18.00 16.34 -5.36
C ALA A 71 18.53 14.98 -4.86
N ASN A 72 19.27 14.98 -3.75
CA ASN A 72 19.87 13.78 -3.17
C ASN A 72 18.94 13.01 -2.22
N PHE A 73 17.74 13.54 -1.93
CA PHE A 73 16.78 12.88 -1.05
C PHE A 73 16.34 11.53 -1.61
N GLN A 74 16.43 10.48 -0.79
CA GLN A 74 16.07 9.11 -1.17
C GLN A 74 14.70 8.71 -0.61
N VAL A 75 13.96 7.92 -1.39
CA VAL A 75 12.65 7.39 -0.96
C VAL A 75 12.63 5.89 -1.15
N LEU A 76 12.45 5.17 -0.05
CA LEU A 76 12.08 3.76 -0.05
C LEU A 76 10.58 3.65 0.17
N GLY A 77 9.84 3.41 -0.91
CA GLY A 77 8.41 3.11 -0.83
C GLY A 77 8.19 1.66 -0.45
N VAL A 78 7.39 1.43 0.60
CA VAL A 78 7.04 0.09 1.08
C VAL A 78 5.53 -0.05 1.00
N PRO A 79 4.97 -0.97 0.20
CA PRO A 79 3.56 -1.29 0.33
C PRO A 79 3.35 -1.97 1.70
N GLY A 80 2.46 -1.40 2.50
CA GLY A 80 2.05 -1.99 3.78
C GLY A 80 1.17 -3.23 3.59
N ALA A 81 0.29 -3.50 4.56
CA ALA A 81 -0.74 -4.54 4.44
C ALA A 81 -1.83 -4.11 3.44
N ALA A 82 -1.52 -4.20 2.14
CA ALA A 82 -2.31 -3.61 1.05
C ALA A 82 -3.05 -4.65 0.18
N GLY A 83 -3.15 -5.91 0.61
CA GLY A 83 -3.66 -7.00 -0.23
C GLY A 83 -5.12 -6.85 -0.67
N ASP A 84 -5.92 -6.14 0.12
CA ASP A 84 -7.33 -5.81 -0.15
C ASP A 84 -7.54 -4.32 -0.45
N GLN A 85 -6.45 -3.56 -0.59
CA GLN A 85 -6.50 -2.11 -0.80
C GLN A 85 -6.33 -1.77 -2.27
N CYS A 86 -6.96 -0.68 -2.70
CA CYS A 86 -6.91 -0.20 -4.08
C CYS A 86 -6.61 1.31 -4.10
N PRO A 87 -5.78 1.80 -5.05
CA PRO A 87 -5.59 3.24 -5.24
C PRO A 87 -6.86 3.99 -5.70
N ASP A 88 -7.82 3.27 -6.27
CA ASP A 88 -9.12 3.81 -6.69
C ASP A 88 -10.13 3.74 -5.50
N ASP A 89 -10.89 4.80 -5.22
CA ASP A 89 -12.10 4.67 -4.39
C ASP A 89 -13.25 4.13 -5.24
N LEU A 90 -13.38 2.80 -5.17
CA LEU A 90 -14.34 1.99 -5.91
C LEU A 90 -15.80 2.35 -5.58
N LEU A 91 -16.08 2.97 -4.42
CA LEU A 91 -17.44 3.36 -4.03
C LEU A 91 -17.89 4.64 -4.74
N ARG A 92 -16.96 5.58 -4.95
CA ARG A 92 -17.23 6.88 -5.60
C ARG A 92 -16.70 6.95 -7.03
N TRP A 93 -16.19 5.84 -7.54
CA TRP A 93 -15.69 5.67 -8.90
C TRP A 93 -16.68 6.22 -9.93
N ARG A 94 -16.19 7.08 -10.83
CA ARG A 94 -16.98 7.78 -11.88
C ARG A 94 -18.11 8.69 -11.37
N ARG A 95 -18.16 9.01 -10.07
CA ARG A 95 -19.12 9.97 -9.49
C ARG A 95 -18.44 11.25 -9.05
N SER A 96 -17.75 11.21 -7.91
CA SER A 96 -17.13 12.38 -7.29
C SER A 96 -15.62 12.26 -7.16
N GLU A 97 -15.06 11.07 -7.32
CA GLU A 97 -13.62 10.91 -7.28
C GLU A 97 -12.98 11.19 -8.66
N PRO A 98 -11.86 11.94 -8.72
CA PRO A 98 -11.06 12.02 -9.94
C PRO A 98 -10.65 10.62 -10.43
N HIS A 99 -10.48 10.47 -11.73
CA HIS A 99 -9.99 9.21 -12.29
C HIS A 99 -8.53 8.99 -11.89
N LEU A 100 -8.29 8.11 -10.92
CA LEU A 100 -6.97 7.83 -10.36
C LEU A 100 -6.22 6.73 -11.12
N ARG A 101 -6.46 6.58 -12.44
CA ARG A 101 -5.71 5.63 -13.28
C ARG A 101 -4.75 6.29 -14.24
N GLY A 102 -3.76 5.50 -14.65
CA GLY A 102 -2.69 5.89 -15.55
C GLY A 102 -1.76 6.95 -14.94
N PRO A 103 -0.91 7.57 -15.77
CA PRO A 103 0.10 8.51 -15.29
C PRO A 103 -0.48 9.71 -14.51
N HIS A 104 -1.68 10.17 -14.88
CA HIS A 104 -2.34 11.28 -14.18
C HIS A 104 -2.82 10.90 -12.78
N GLY A 105 -3.37 9.69 -12.62
CA GLY A 105 -3.70 9.15 -11.30
C GLY A 105 -2.48 9.05 -10.40
N ALA A 106 -1.36 8.59 -10.97
CA ALA A 106 -0.11 8.38 -10.24
C ALA A 106 0.42 9.72 -9.72
N GLU A 107 0.37 10.77 -10.54
CA GLU A 107 0.71 12.14 -10.12
C GLU A 107 -0.21 12.66 -9.01
N THR A 108 -1.52 12.39 -9.10
CA THR A 108 -2.50 12.84 -8.10
C THR A 108 -2.26 12.18 -6.75
N LEU A 109 -2.08 10.86 -6.73
CA LEU A 109 -1.77 10.11 -5.51
C LEU A 109 -0.39 10.48 -4.96
N ALA A 110 0.60 10.65 -5.84
CA ALA A 110 1.92 11.07 -5.43
C ALA A 110 1.94 12.44 -4.78
N ARG A 111 1.16 13.41 -5.28
CA ARG A 111 1.01 14.71 -4.63
C ARG A 111 0.41 14.57 -3.24
N ARG A 112 -0.65 13.76 -3.08
CA ARG A 112 -1.28 13.52 -1.77
C ARG A 112 -0.27 12.91 -0.79
N LEU A 113 0.41 11.84 -1.19
CA LEU A 113 1.39 11.16 -0.35
C LEU A 113 2.62 12.03 -0.04
N SER A 114 3.12 12.78 -1.02
CA SER A 114 4.26 13.68 -0.81
C SER A 114 3.92 14.78 0.18
N ASN A 115 2.71 15.35 0.10
CA ASN A 115 2.25 16.34 1.07
C ASN A 115 2.16 15.76 2.48
N ALA A 116 1.64 14.55 2.64
CA ALA A 116 1.60 13.88 3.95
C ALA A 116 3.01 13.65 4.52
N VAL A 117 3.98 13.29 3.68
CA VAL A 117 5.39 13.14 4.10
C VAL A 117 6.01 14.48 4.49
N ILE A 118 5.76 15.53 3.73
CA ILE A 118 6.26 16.89 4.04
C ILE A 118 5.67 17.38 5.36
N GLU A 119 4.36 17.25 5.54
CA GLU A 119 3.66 17.64 6.77
C GLU A 119 4.17 16.85 7.98
N ALA A 120 4.37 15.54 7.84
CA ALA A 120 4.95 14.71 8.89
C ALA A 120 6.39 15.12 9.24
N HIS A 121 7.17 15.59 8.26
CA HIS A 121 8.51 16.14 8.53
C HIS A 121 8.44 17.50 9.24
N GLU A 122 7.49 18.37 8.89
CA GLU A 122 7.37 19.70 9.47
C GLU A 122 6.82 19.68 10.90
N TYR A 123 5.83 18.83 11.15
CA TYR A 123 5.05 18.85 12.40
C TYR A 123 5.11 17.55 13.20
N GLY A 124 5.48 16.43 12.58
CA GLY A 124 5.44 15.10 13.18
C GLY A 124 6.78 14.57 13.68
N ARG A 125 7.84 15.38 13.67
CA ARG A 125 9.19 14.93 14.03
C ARG A 125 9.28 14.45 15.48
N ARG A 126 9.86 13.27 15.63
CA ARG A 126 10.29 12.72 16.92
C ARG A 126 11.80 12.86 17.06
N GLU A 127 12.28 12.57 18.26
CA GLU A 127 13.71 12.55 18.55
C GLU A 127 14.43 11.54 17.64
N THR A 128 15.53 11.97 17.03
CA THR A 128 16.35 11.15 16.14
C THR A 128 17.32 10.30 16.95
N THR A 129 17.45 9.02 16.61
CA THR A 129 18.44 8.11 17.22
C THR A 129 19.59 7.85 16.25
N ALA A 130 20.81 8.23 16.62
CA ALA A 130 22.01 8.01 15.79
C ALA A 130 22.52 6.56 15.81
N THR A 131 22.16 5.79 16.85
CA THR A 131 22.59 4.40 17.06
C THR A 131 21.39 3.48 17.29
N PRO A 132 20.51 3.31 16.29
CA PRO A 132 19.37 2.41 16.44
C PRO A 132 19.86 0.96 16.53
N VAL A 133 19.21 0.17 17.37
CA VAL A 133 19.48 -1.28 17.44
C VAL A 133 18.73 -1.96 16.30
N PHE A 134 19.45 -2.37 15.26
CA PHE A 134 18.87 -3.17 14.17
C PHE A 134 18.91 -4.66 14.52
N ARG A 135 17.76 -5.34 14.45
CA ARG A 135 17.65 -6.79 14.65
C ARG A 135 17.03 -7.43 13.43
N HIS A 136 17.59 -8.55 13.00
CA HIS A 136 17.03 -9.36 11.93
C HIS A 136 16.70 -10.75 12.48
N LEU A 137 15.44 -11.13 12.35
CA LEU A 137 14.93 -12.45 12.72
C LEU A 137 14.44 -13.10 11.44
N ASN A 138 14.83 -14.35 11.23
CA ASN A 138 14.34 -15.16 10.13
C ASN A 138 13.82 -16.49 10.69
N SER A 139 12.78 -17.01 10.06
CA SER A 139 12.23 -18.34 10.34
C SER A 139 11.77 -18.95 9.04
N ALA A 140 12.06 -20.23 8.84
CA ALA A 140 11.31 -21.03 7.88
C ALA A 140 9.94 -21.34 8.49
N ILE A 141 8.88 -21.23 7.69
CA ILE A 141 7.52 -21.57 8.09
C ILE A 141 7.03 -22.62 7.08
N ASP A 142 6.69 -23.81 7.57
CA ASP A 142 6.03 -24.82 6.77
C ASP A 142 4.55 -24.46 6.64
N LEU A 143 4.17 -23.94 5.47
CA LEU A 143 2.77 -23.68 5.16
C LEU A 143 2.13 -25.00 4.70
N PRO A 144 1.09 -25.50 5.39
CA PRO A 144 0.44 -26.73 4.97
C PRO A 144 -0.22 -26.52 3.60
N LEU A 145 -0.01 -27.48 2.70
CA LEU A 145 -0.75 -27.50 1.44
C LEU A 145 -2.21 -27.85 1.75
N TYR A 146 -3.13 -27.02 1.27
CA TYR A 146 -4.53 -27.41 1.22
C TYR A 146 -4.71 -28.47 0.14
N VAL A 147 -5.02 -29.71 0.55
CA VAL A 147 -5.31 -30.83 -0.36
C VAL A 147 -6.80 -31.13 -0.25
N MET A 148 -7.52 -30.95 -1.35
CA MET A 148 -8.93 -31.33 -1.43
C MET A 148 -9.06 -32.86 -1.40
N ASN A 149 -10.00 -33.37 -0.60
CA ASN A 149 -10.40 -34.77 -0.66
C ASN A 149 -11.35 -35.02 -1.85
N ASP A 150 -11.56 -36.30 -2.21
CA ASP A 150 -12.39 -36.67 -3.36
C ASP A 150 -13.80 -36.09 -3.30
N SER A 151 -14.41 -36.00 -2.11
CA SER A 151 -15.75 -35.44 -1.95
C SER A 151 -15.81 -33.93 -2.17
N GLU A 152 -14.76 -33.19 -1.78
CA GLU A 152 -14.62 -31.76 -2.05
C GLU A 152 -14.38 -31.51 -3.54
N VAL A 153 -13.55 -32.35 -4.17
CA VAL A 153 -13.32 -32.30 -5.62
C VAL A 153 -14.63 -32.49 -6.38
N ASP A 154 -15.42 -33.51 -6.01
CA ASP A 154 -16.71 -33.78 -6.65
C ASP A 154 -17.73 -32.66 -6.40
N HIS A 155 -17.73 -32.08 -5.20
CA HIS A 155 -18.53 -30.89 -4.89
C HIS A 155 -18.18 -29.72 -5.81
N TYR A 156 -16.90 -29.34 -5.91
CA TYR A 156 -16.49 -28.20 -6.75
C TYR A 156 -16.66 -28.46 -8.24
N LYS A 157 -16.47 -29.70 -8.72
CA LYS A 157 -16.82 -30.08 -10.11
C LYS A 157 -18.30 -29.83 -10.40
N LYS A 158 -19.18 -30.19 -9.46
CA LYS A 158 -20.61 -29.90 -9.59
C LYS A 158 -20.88 -28.39 -9.61
N VAL A 159 -20.27 -27.63 -8.70
CA VAL A 159 -20.40 -26.16 -8.67
C VAL A 159 -19.97 -25.55 -10.01
N ILE A 160 -18.83 -25.97 -10.57
CA ILE A 160 -18.35 -25.50 -11.88
C ILE A 160 -19.34 -25.87 -12.99
N SER A 161 -19.86 -27.10 -12.99
CA SER A 161 -20.86 -27.55 -13.96
C SER A 161 -22.15 -26.73 -13.88
N ASP A 162 -22.62 -26.44 -12.67
CA ASP A 162 -23.85 -25.66 -12.44
C ASP A 162 -23.64 -24.20 -12.89
N LEU A 163 -22.46 -23.62 -12.61
CA LEU A 163 -22.12 -22.26 -13.00
C LEU A 163 -21.92 -22.10 -14.52
N THR A 164 -21.43 -23.14 -15.21
CA THR A 164 -21.17 -23.11 -16.66
C THR A 164 -22.29 -23.71 -17.51
N ALA A 165 -23.37 -24.19 -16.89
CA ALA A 165 -24.49 -24.86 -17.57
C ALA A 165 -25.14 -24.00 -18.69
N ASN A 166 -25.07 -22.67 -18.58
CA ASN A 166 -25.65 -21.73 -19.53
C ASN A 166 -24.59 -21.02 -20.40
N GLY A 167 -23.36 -21.51 -20.43
CA GLY A 167 -22.22 -20.91 -21.12
C GLY A 167 -21.07 -20.57 -20.18
N GLU A 168 -19.89 -20.27 -20.74
CA GLU A 168 -18.78 -19.78 -19.93
C GLU A 168 -19.12 -18.41 -19.31
N PRO A 169 -18.80 -18.17 -18.03
CA PRO A 169 -18.97 -16.86 -17.43
C PRO A 169 -18.14 -15.83 -18.19
N ASP A 170 -18.73 -14.68 -18.51
CA ASP A 170 -17.99 -13.55 -19.07
C ASP A 170 -17.05 -13.03 -17.97
N PRO A 171 -15.71 -13.08 -18.15
CA PRO A 171 -14.79 -12.55 -17.15
C PRO A 171 -14.94 -11.03 -16.91
N LYS A 172 -15.79 -10.34 -17.68
CA LYS A 172 -16.13 -8.93 -17.52
C LYS A 172 -17.48 -8.68 -16.82
N SER A 173 -18.30 -9.70 -16.55
CA SER A 173 -19.59 -9.56 -15.87
C SER A 173 -19.47 -9.55 -14.36
#